data_AF-A0A1H2TAT0-F1
#
_entry.id   AF-A0A1H2TAT0-F1
#
_cell.length_a   1.000
_cell.length_b   1.000
_cell.length_c   1.000
_cell.angle_alpha   90.00
_cell.angle_beta   90.00
_cell.angle_gamma   90.00
#
_symmetry.space_group_name_H-M   'P 1'
#
loop_
_entity.id
_entity.type
_entity.pdbx_description
1 polymer ?
#
loop_
_entity_poly.entity_id
_entity_poly.type
_entity_poly.pdbx_seq_one_letter_code
_entity_poly.pdbx_strand_id
1 'polypeptide(L)' 'MGFFNSLLRFVKLILALAIFLLFLRAILWPSALDLLILMMLFIVFVAMFIGGP' A
#
# COMPACT_ATOMS: atom_id res chain seq x y z
N MET A 1 23.32 -4.79 6.14
CA MET A 1 21.96 -5.39 6.16
C MET A 1 20.91 -4.51 6.86
N GLY A 2 21.25 -3.77 7.92
CA GLY A 2 20.27 -2.93 8.64
C GLY A 2 19.63 -1.79 7.82
N PHE A 3 20.40 -1.09 6.97
CA PHE A 3 19.87 0.00 6.15
C PHE A 3 18.82 -0.46 5.13
N PHE A 4 19.08 -1.55 4.40
CA PHE A 4 18.14 -2.09 3.41
C PHE A 4 16.84 -2.57 4.06
N ASN A 5 16.92 -3.22 5.22
CA ASN A 5 15.74 -3.64 5.98
C ASN A 5 14.94 -2.43 6.51
N SER A 6 15.63 -1.39 6.97
CA SER A 6 14.97 -0.14 7.38
C SER A 6 14.29 0.56 6.21
N LEU A 7 14.90 0.54 5.02
CA LEU A 7 14.31 1.08 3.80
C LEU A 7 13.06 0.29 3.37
N LEU A 8 13.11 -1.05 3.39
CA LEU A 8 11.96 -1.89 3.09
C LEU A 8 10.78 -1.62 4.04
N ARG A 9 11.06 -1.47 5.34
CA ARG A 9 10.04 -1.07 6.33
C ARG A 9 9.45 0.32 6.03
N PHE A 10 10.29 1.27 5.64
CA PHE A 10 9.84 2.61 5.27
C PHE A 10 8.93 2.59 4.03
N VAL A 11 9.28 1.79 3.02
CA VAL A 11 8.44 1.61 1.82
C VAL A 11 7.09 0.96 2.18
N LYS A 12 7.09 -0.07 3.05
CA LYS A 12 5.83 -0.69 3.55
C LYS A 12 4.93 0.35 4.24
N LEU A 13 5.50 1.25 5.04
CA LEU A 13 4.75 2.32 5.72
C LEU A 13 4.17 3.34 4.73
N ILE A 14 4.95 3.80 3.75
CA ILE A 14 4.46 4.72 2.71
C ILE A 14 3.34 4.05 1.90
N LEU A 15 3.50 2.78 1.55
CA LEU A 15 2.49 2.03 0.80
C LEU A 15 1.18 1.91 1.59
N ALA A 16 1.26 1.59 2.90
CA ALA A 16 0.08 1.58 3.77
C ALA A 16 -0.61 2.96 3.83
N LEU A 17 0.18 4.04 3.93
CA LEU A 17 -0.33 5.40 3.95
C LEU A 17 -1.05 5.76 2.63
N ALA A 18 -0.46 5.38 1.49
CA ALA A 18 -1.04 5.59 0.17
C ALA A 18 -2.38 4.87 0.02
N ILE A 19 -2.46 3.60 0.44
CA ILE A 19 -3.70 2.82 0.43
C ILE A 19 -4.75 3.48 1.32
N PHE A 20 -4.37 3.93 2.52
CA PHE A 20 -5.29 4.60 3.45
C PHE A 20 -5.86 5.91 2.88
N LEU A 21 -5.02 6.76 2.29
CA LEU A 21 -5.46 8.01 1.66
C LEU A 21 -6.37 7.74 0.45
N LEU A 22 -6.03 6.75 -0.38
CA LEU A 22 -6.85 6.37 -1.53
C LEU A 22 -8.20 5.80 -1.09
N PHE A 23 -8.21 5.01 -0.01
CA PHE A 23 -9.43 4.46 0.59
C PHE A 23 -10.35 5.58 1.11
N LEU A 24 -9.80 6.56 1.83
CA LEU A 24 -10.53 7.75 2.27
C LEU A 24 -11.15 8.51 1.09
N ARG A 25 -10.36 8.72 0.03
CA ARG A 25 -10.84 9.36 -1.20
C ARG A 25 -11.95 8.55 -1.87
N ALA A 26 -11.80 7.23 -1.97
CA ALA A 26 -12.79 6.35 -2.58
C ALA A 26 -14.12 6.31 -1.80
N ILE A 27 -14.10 6.51 -0.48
CA ILE A 27 -15.32 6.67 0.33
C ILE A 27 -16.03 7.99 0.01
N LEU A 28 -15.27 9.09 -0.08
CA LEU A 28 -15.84 10.43 -0.30
C LEU A 28 -16.32 10.63 -1.74
N TRP A 29 -15.57 10.11 -2.72
CA TRP A 29 -15.88 10.19 -4.14
C TRP A 29 -15.57 8.86 -4.82
N PRO A 30 -16.52 7.91 -4.81
CA PRO A 30 -16.28 6.59 -5.35
C PRO A 30 -16.14 6.65 -6.87
N SER A 31 -14.96 6.27 -7.36
CA SER A 31 -14.72 6.02 -8.78
C SER A 31 -14.26 4.57 -8.98
N ALA A 32 -14.68 3.96 -10.10
CA ALA A 32 -14.28 2.59 -10.42
C ALA A 32 -12.75 2.45 -10.55
N LEU A 33 -12.07 3.50 -11.03
CA LEU A 33 -10.62 3.54 -11.13
C LEU A 33 -9.94 3.56 -9.75
N ASP A 34 -10.47 4.32 -8.79
CA ASP A 34 -9.89 4.36 -7.44
C ASP A 34 -10.02 3.01 -6.74
N LEU A 35 -11.15 2.31 -6.93
CA LEU A 35 -11.34 0.95 -6.41
C LEU A 35 -10.37 -0.05 -7.06
N LEU A 36 -10.20 0.02 -8.38
CA LEU A 36 -9.23 -0.83 -9.10
C LEU A 36 -7.81 -0.62 -8.58
N ILE A 37 -7.39 0.65 -8.45
CA ILE A 37 -6.05 1.00 -7.94
C ILE A 37 -5.89 0.51 -6.50
N LEU A 38 -6.92 0.69 -5.65
CA LEU A 38 -6.90 0.19 -4.27
C LEU A 38 -6.68 -1.32 -4.22
N MET A 39 -7.38 -2.08 -5.06
CA MET A 39 -7.22 -3.54 -5.15
C MET A 39 -5.80 -3.93 -5.59
N MET A 40 -5.25 -3.26 -6.61
CA MET A 40 -3.89 -3.53 -7.08
C MET A 40 -2.85 -3.23 -6.00
N LEU A 41 -2.95 -2.08 -5.32
CA LEU A 41 -2.02 -1.71 -4.25
C LEU A 41 -2.15 -2.64 -3.05
N PHE A 42 -3.35 -3.09 -2.73
CA PHE A 42 -3.58 -4.06 -1.66
C PHE A 42 -2.90 -5.41 -1.96
N ILE A 43 -2.97 -5.91 -3.19
CA ILE A 43 -2.24 -7.12 -3.60
C ILE A 43 -0.74 -6.94 -3.45
N VAL A 44 -0.19 -5.81 -3.91
CA VAL A 44 1.24 -5.48 -3.76
C VAL A 44 1.63 -5.44 -2.29
N PHE A 45 0.80 -4.83 -1.44
CA PHE A 45 1.02 -4.77 0.00
C PHE A 45 1.09 -6.17 0.61
N VAL A 46 0.11 -7.04 0.34
CA VAL A 46 0.11 -8.43 0.84
C VAL A 46 1.33 -9.21 0.34
N ALA A 47 1.67 -9.10 -0.94
CA ALA A 47 2.85 -9.75 -1.53
C ALA A 47 4.16 -9.32 -0.84
N MET A 48 4.26 -8.03 -0.46
CA MET A 48 5.43 -7.48 0.23
C MET A 48 5.60 -8.02 1.67
N PHE A 49 4.54 -8.54 2.28
CA PHE A 49 4.58 -9.20 3.59
C PHE A 49 4.87 -10.70 3.50
N ILE A 50 4.49 -11.36 2.40
CA ILE A 50 4.76 -12.79 2.16
C ILE A 50 6.28 -13.04 1.97
N GLY A 51 7.02 -12.07 1.42
CA GLY A 51 8.46 -12.19 1.16
C GLY A 51 9.40 -12.05 2.37
N GLY A 52 8.89 -11.80 3.58
CA GLY A 52 9.69 -11.65 4.81
C GLY A 52 9.79 -10.21 5.37
N PRO A 53 10.32 -10.06 6.60
CA PRO A 53 10.28 -8.84 7.42
C PRO A 53 10.87 -7.60 6.73
#